data_AF-A0A1U7P0I4-F1
#
_entry.id   AF-A0A1U7P0I4-F1
#
_cell.length_a   1.000
_cell.length_b   1.000
_cell.length_c   1.000
_cell.angle_alpha   90.00
_cell.angle_beta   90.00
_cell.angle_gamma   90.00
#
_symmetry.space_group_name_H-M   'P 1'
#
loop_
_entity.id
_entity.type
_entity.pdbx_description
1 polymer ?
#
loop_
_entity_poly.entity_id
_entity_poly.type
_entity_poly.pdbx_seq_one_letter_code
_entity_poly.pdbx_strand_id
1 'polypeptide(L)'
;MPSSASKTGKRSSTSQSGPVSQPASPPCGVSDRLCMPEDARKRASRRLKIARGHLDAIVGMLDNPDAYCVDVLRQIKAVQGALSGAGEVVLRGHLEAHVATAHQRGDSIEIVEELMEALKYT
;
A
#
# COMPACT_ATOMS: atom_id res chain seq x y z
N MET A 1 17.16 2.50 65.25
CA MET A 1 16.11 2.94 66.20
C MET A 1 16.18 4.45 66.25
N PRO A 2 15.11 5.22 66.01
CA PRO A 2 13.67 4.95 66.18
C PRO A 2 12.93 4.79 64.84
N SER A 3 11.61 4.93 64.76
CA SER A 3 10.52 4.00 65.09
C SER A 3 9.26 4.52 64.37
N SER A 4 8.41 3.61 63.91
CA SER A 4 6.98 3.79 63.55
C SER A 4 6.60 4.64 62.33
N ALA A 5 5.92 4.04 61.35
CA ALA A 5 4.45 3.98 61.35
C ALA A 5 3.92 3.28 60.09
N SER A 6 3.11 2.24 60.33
CA SER A 6 2.30 1.52 59.35
C SER A 6 1.25 2.43 58.71
N LYS A 7 1.01 2.26 57.41
CA LYS A 7 -0.30 2.56 56.81
C LYS A 7 -0.69 1.47 55.83
N THR A 8 -1.82 0.86 56.16
CA THR A 8 -2.61 -0.10 55.40
C THR A 8 -3.19 0.52 54.12
N GLY A 9 -3.23 -0.25 53.03
CA GLY A 9 -3.91 0.11 51.79
C GLY A 9 -4.17 -1.12 50.92
N LYS A 10 -5.45 -1.45 50.76
CA LYS A 10 -6.00 -2.63 50.06
C LYS A 10 -5.73 -2.62 48.55
N ARG A 11 -5.71 -3.85 47.97
CA ARG A 11 -6.34 -4.35 46.72
C ARG A 11 -6.40 -3.35 45.55
N SER A 12 -6.02 -3.69 44.33
CA SER A 12 -6.79 -4.59 43.46
C SER A 12 -6.04 -4.73 42.14
N SER A 13 -6.09 -5.93 41.55
CA SER A 13 -6.00 -6.16 40.11
C SER A 13 -6.74 -5.09 39.31
N THR A 14 -6.21 -4.67 38.16
CA THR A 14 -6.89 -4.78 36.84
C THR A 14 -5.93 -4.32 35.74
N SER A 15 -5.58 -5.27 34.88
CA SER A 15 -5.10 -5.07 33.51
C SER A 15 -6.11 -4.23 32.72
N GLN A 16 -5.76 -3.02 32.30
CA GLN A 16 -6.53 -2.33 31.25
C GLN A 16 -5.57 -1.82 30.19
N SER A 17 -5.28 -2.72 29.26
CA SER A 17 -5.08 -2.39 27.85
C SER A 17 -6.25 -1.53 27.40
N GLY A 18 -6.00 -0.24 27.22
CA GLY A 18 -6.98 0.69 26.66
C GLY A 18 -7.41 0.26 25.25
N PRO A 19 -8.65 0.52 24.85
CA PRO A 19 -9.14 0.15 23.53
C PRO A 19 -8.39 0.98 22.48
N VAL A 20 -7.69 0.29 21.58
CA VAL A 20 -7.16 0.88 20.35
C VAL A 20 -8.36 1.38 19.55
N SER A 21 -8.60 2.69 19.64
CA SER A 21 -9.62 3.35 18.84
C SER A 21 -9.07 3.53 17.43
N GLN A 22 -9.31 2.56 16.55
CA GLN A 22 -9.17 2.77 15.11
C GLN A 22 -10.45 3.48 14.63
N PRO A 23 -10.36 4.61 13.90
CA PRO A 23 -11.51 5.09 13.16
C PRO A 23 -11.80 4.09 12.05
N ALA A 24 -13.03 3.58 12.05
CA ALA A 24 -13.58 2.72 11.03
C ALA A 24 -13.51 3.43 9.66
N SER A 25 -12.79 2.85 8.71
CA SER A 25 -12.85 3.28 7.31
C SER A 25 -14.21 2.86 6.72
N PRO A 26 -15.09 3.79 6.28
CA PRO A 26 -16.26 3.42 5.49
C PRO A 26 -15.84 3.13 4.03
N PRO A 27 -16.46 2.14 3.34
CA PRO A 27 -16.01 1.74 2.01
C PRO A 27 -16.45 2.72 0.92
N CYS A 28 -15.61 2.77 -0.13
CA CYS A 28 -15.96 3.38 -1.41
C CYS A 28 -17.25 2.79 -1.97
N GLY A 29 -18.00 3.61 -2.70
CA GLY A 29 -19.41 3.38 -3.02
C GLY A 29 -19.79 2.08 -3.77
N VAL A 30 -21.01 1.65 -3.41
CA VAL A 30 -22.04 0.90 -4.15
C VAL A 30 -21.79 -0.53 -4.64
N SER A 31 -20.59 -1.08 -4.51
CA SER A 31 -20.35 -2.49 -4.83
C SER A 31 -19.64 -3.19 -3.68
N ASP A 32 -20.00 -4.44 -3.42
CA ASP A 32 -19.48 -5.34 -2.38
C ASP A 32 -17.99 -5.73 -2.57
N ARG A 33 -17.15 -4.80 -3.04
CA ARG A 33 -15.77 -5.01 -3.42
C ARG A 33 -14.83 -4.13 -2.62
N LEU A 34 -13.74 -4.73 -2.16
CA LEU A 34 -12.59 -4.03 -1.59
C LEU A 34 -12.08 -2.98 -2.58
N CYS A 35 -12.06 -1.73 -2.14
CA CYS A 35 -11.67 -0.59 -2.98
C CYS A 35 -10.30 -0.05 -2.61
N MET A 36 -9.52 0.30 -3.62
CA MET A 36 -8.23 0.95 -3.42
C MET A 36 -8.38 2.29 -2.66
N PRO A 37 -7.57 2.54 -1.60
CA PRO A 37 -7.59 3.80 -0.85
C PRO A 37 -7.37 5.02 -1.76
N GLU A 38 -8.07 6.12 -1.46
CA GLU A 38 -8.04 7.33 -2.29
C GLU A 38 -6.63 7.90 -2.46
N ASP A 39 -5.86 7.97 -1.37
CA ASP A 39 -4.49 8.49 -1.41
C ASP A 39 -3.58 7.62 -2.28
N ALA A 40 -3.67 6.30 -2.11
CA ALA A 40 -2.92 5.35 -2.92
C ALA A 40 -3.32 5.49 -4.40
N ARG A 41 -4.62 5.60 -4.70
CA ARG A 41 -5.16 5.79 -6.05
C ARG A 41 -4.64 7.07 -6.71
N LYS A 42 -4.68 8.20 -6.01
CA LYS A 42 -4.15 9.49 -6.52
C LYS A 42 -2.65 9.42 -6.77
N ARG A 43 -1.88 8.85 -5.83
CA ARG A 43 -0.42 8.71 -5.95
C ARG A 43 0.00 7.77 -7.08
N ALA A 44 -0.70 6.65 -7.26
CA ALA A 44 -0.48 5.73 -8.37
C ALA A 44 -0.83 6.38 -9.70
N SER A 45 -2.00 7.04 -9.79
CA SER A 45 -2.43 7.77 -10.99
C SER A 45 -1.41 8.83 -11.41
N ARG A 46 -0.88 9.61 -10.46
CA ARG A 46 0.17 10.62 -10.76
C ARG A 46 1.43 9.98 -11.33
N ARG A 47 1.90 8.86 -10.78
CA ARG A 47 3.09 8.15 -11.26
C ARG A 47 2.87 7.57 -12.65
N LEU A 48 1.72 6.95 -12.90
CA LEU A 48 1.37 6.40 -14.21
C LEU A 48 1.28 7.48 -15.29
N LYS A 49 0.76 8.68 -14.97
CA LYS A 49 0.75 9.81 -15.91
C LYS A 49 2.16 10.26 -16.30
N ILE A 50 3.10 10.25 -15.35
CA ILE A 50 4.51 10.56 -15.63
C ILE A 50 5.13 9.46 -16.51
N ALA A 51 4.91 8.19 -16.17
CA ALA A 51 5.40 7.05 -16.95
C ALA A 51 4.85 7.06 -18.38
N ARG A 52 3.58 7.45 -18.57
CA ARG A 52 2.98 7.65 -19.89
C ARG A 52 3.73 8.72 -20.69
N GLY A 53 4.02 9.89 -20.10
CA GLY A 53 4.78 10.93 -20.79
C GLY A 53 6.19 10.48 -21.18
N HIS A 54 6.85 9.67 -20.34
CA HIS A 54 8.13 9.06 -20.69
C HIS A 54 7.99 8.07 -21.85
N LEU A 55 6.94 7.25 -21.87
CA LEU A 55 6.67 6.31 -22.95
C LEU A 55 6.43 7.05 -24.27
N ASP A 56 5.61 8.11 -24.25
CA ASP A 56 5.35 8.96 -25.42
C ASP A 56 6.65 9.58 -25.96
N ALA A 57 7.58 9.99 -25.07
CA ALA A 57 8.89 10.49 -25.47
C ALA A 57 9.79 9.41 -26.12
N ILE A 58 9.72 8.15 -25.66
CA ILE A 58 10.44 7.04 -26.30
C ILE A 58 9.88 6.76 -27.69
N VAL A 59 8.55 6.79 -27.86
CA VAL A 59 7.93 6.64 -29.18
C VAL A 59 8.43 7.74 -30.12
N GLY A 60 8.45 9.00 -29.67
CA GLY A 60 9.00 10.10 -30.46
C GLY A 60 10.51 9.97 -30.75
N MET A 61 11.27 9.33 -29.86
CA MET A 61 12.69 9.02 -30.12
C MET A 61 12.86 8.06 -31.31
N LEU A 62 11.94 7.12 -31.49
CA LEU A 62 11.97 6.14 -32.57
C LEU A 62 11.57 6.71 -33.94
N ASP A 63 10.90 7.87 -33.97
CA ASP A 63 10.62 8.58 -35.21
C ASP A 63 11.90 9.18 -35.84
N ASN A 64 12.98 9.31 -35.06
CA ASN A 64 14.27 9.78 -35.55
C ASN A 64 15.07 8.61 -36.16
N PRO A 65 15.51 8.71 -37.44
CA PRO A 65 16.32 7.67 -38.08
C PRO A 65 17.67 7.42 -37.38
N ASP A 66 18.19 8.39 -36.62
CA ASP A 66 19.46 8.29 -35.91
C ASP A 66 19.31 7.74 -34.46
N ALA A 67 18.15 7.18 -34.11
CA ALA A 67 17.89 6.65 -32.77
C ALA A 67 18.90 5.56 -32.37
N TYR A 68 19.63 5.79 -31.27
CA TYR A 68 20.62 4.84 -30.77
C TYR A 68 19.99 3.81 -29.84
N CYS A 69 20.13 2.53 -30.20
CA CYS A 69 19.48 1.41 -29.49
C CYS A 69 19.73 1.39 -27.98
N VAL A 70 20.94 1.71 -27.53
CA VAL A 70 21.30 1.70 -26.10
C VAL A 70 20.56 2.80 -25.33
N ASP A 71 20.35 3.96 -25.95
CA ASP A 71 19.64 5.06 -25.30
C ASP A 71 18.14 4.79 -25.22
N VAL A 72 17.55 4.23 -26.27
CA VAL A 72 16.16 3.72 -26.24
C VAL A 72 16.00 2.68 -25.13
N LEU A 73 16.89 1.70 -25.04
CA LEU A 73 16.85 0.66 -24.00
C LEU A 73 16.97 1.26 -22.59
N ARG A 74 17.83 2.26 -22.39
CA ARG A 74 17.94 2.97 -21.09
C ARG A 74 16.63 3.67 -20.73
N GLN A 75 15.97 4.34 -21.67
CA GLN A 75 14.69 4.99 -21.40
C GLN A 75 13.58 3.97 -21.12
N ILE A 76 13.54 2.85 -21.85
CA ILE A 76 12.59 1.76 -21.56
C ILE A 76 12.80 1.25 -20.13
N LYS A 77 14.06 1.05 -19.70
CA LYS A 77 14.36 0.65 -18.31
C LYS A 77 13.90 1.68 -17.28
N ALA A 78 14.02 2.97 -17.59
CA ALA A 78 13.50 4.04 -16.73
C ALA A 78 11.97 3.97 -16.60
N VAL A 79 11.25 3.70 -17.69
CA VAL A 79 9.79 3.50 -17.67
C VAL A 79 9.42 2.27 -16.85
N GLN A 80 10.12 1.15 -17.02
CA GLN A 80 9.91 -0.05 -16.20
C GLN A 80 10.05 0.27 -14.71
N GLY A 81 11.10 1.01 -14.31
CA GLY A 81 11.26 1.45 -12.91
C GLY A 81 10.12 2.34 -12.42
N ALA A 82 9.61 3.24 -13.26
CA ALA A 82 8.47 4.09 -12.93
C ALA A 82 7.16 3.28 -12.74
N LEU A 83 6.95 2.25 -13.56
CA LEU A 83 5.82 1.32 -13.44
C LEU A 83 5.93 0.50 -12.16
N SER A 84 7.11 -0.05 -11.84
CA SER A 84 7.35 -0.77 -10.59
C SER A 84 7.05 0.11 -9.36
N GLY A 85 7.48 1.37 -9.38
CA GLY A 85 7.19 2.31 -8.30
C GLY A 85 5.70 2.68 -8.18
N ALA A 86 4.94 2.67 -9.28
CA ALA A 86 3.49 2.81 -9.23
C ALA A 86 2.82 1.56 -8.63
N GLY A 87 3.29 0.36 -9.02
CA GLY A 87 2.86 -0.91 -8.46
C GLY A 87 3.07 -1.01 -6.95
N GLU A 88 4.22 -0.56 -6.45
CA GLU A 88 4.51 -0.56 -5.00
C GLU A 88 3.51 0.30 -4.21
N VAL A 89 3.11 1.46 -4.77
CA VAL A 89 2.10 2.33 -4.13
C VAL A 89 0.74 1.63 -4.05
N VAL A 90 0.37 0.88 -5.09
CA VAL A 90 -0.88 0.12 -5.13
C VAL A 90 -0.83 -1.02 -4.11
N LEU A 91 0.24 -1.80 -4.14
CA LEU A 91 0.45 -2.93 -3.24
C LEU A 91 0.41 -2.49 -1.79
N ARG A 92 1.16 -1.44 -1.42
CA ARG A 92 1.17 -0.90 -0.06
C ARG A 92 -0.23 -0.49 0.39
N GLY A 93 -0.97 0.23 -0.48
CA GLY A 93 -2.34 0.63 -0.18
C GLY A 93 -3.27 -0.56 0.06
N HIS A 94 -3.13 -1.64 -0.72
CA HIS A 94 -3.90 -2.87 -0.53
C HIS A 94 -3.55 -3.57 0.80
N LEU A 95 -2.26 -3.70 1.12
CA LEU A 95 -1.81 -4.32 2.38
C LEU A 95 -2.34 -3.57 3.61
N GLU A 96 -2.25 -2.23 3.59
CA GLU A 96 -2.69 -1.36 4.69
C GLU A 96 -4.21 -1.36 4.86
N ALA A 97 -4.97 -1.35 3.77
CA ALA A 97 -6.43 -1.19 3.83
C ALA A 97 -7.20 -2.51 3.97
N HIS A 98 -6.68 -3.59 3.39
CA HIS A 98 -7.46 -4.82 3.24
C HIS A 98 -6.85 -6.01 3.95
N VAL A 99 -5.55 -6.25 3.80
CA VAL A 99 -4.88 -7.38 4.45
C VAL A 99 -4.79 -7.16 5.96
N ALA A 100 -4.46 -5.95 6.40
CA ALA A 100 -4.37 -5.60 7.83
C ALA A 100 -5.66 -5.86 8.63
N THR A 101 -6.81 -5.80 7.96
CA THR A 101 -8.15 -5.99 8.56
C THR A 101 -8.81 -7.32 8.15
N ALA A 102 -8.14 -8.14 7.33
CA ALA A 102 -8.71 -9.37 6.76
C ALA A 102 -9.09 -10.41 7.82
N HIS A 103 -8.32 -10.48 8.91
CA HIS A 103 -8.64 -11.40 10.00
C HIS A 103 -10.00 -11.11 10.65
N GLN A 104 -10.40 -9.84 10.68
CA GLN A 104 -11.69 -9.41 11.25
C GLN A 104 -12.86 -9.68 10.31
N ARG A 105 -12.61 -9.73 8.99
CA ARG A 105 -13.62 -10.05 7.97
C ARG A 105 -13.75 -11.55 7.69
N GLY A 106 -12.77 -12.36 8.11
CA GLY A 106 -12.74 -13.80 7.85
C GLY A 106 -12.28 -14.19 6.44
N ASP A 107 -11.70 -13.25 5.69
CA ASP A 107 -11.30 -13.40 4.28
C ASP A 107 -9.77 -13.48 4.08
N SER A 108 -9.01 -13.80 5.14
CA SER A 108 -7.54 -13.72 5.14
C SER A 108 -6.83 -14.64 4.13
N ILE A 109 -7.36 -15.84 3.88
CA ILE A 109 -6.75 -16.77 2.91
C ILE A 109 -7.07 -16.31 1.49
N GLU A 110 -8.34 -16.04 1.22
CA GLU A 110 -8.83 -15.62 -0.11
C GLU A 110 -8.11 -14.36 -0.61
N ILE A 111 -7.97 -13.33 0.24
CA ILE A 111 -7.32 -12.08 -0.16
C ILE A 111 -5.83 -12.25 -0.47
N VAL A 112 -5.15 -13.15 0.25
CA VAL A 112 -3.73 -13.44 0.01
C VAL A 112 -3.57 -14.24 -1.28
N GLU A 113 -4.42 -15.22 -1.54
CA GLU A 113 -4.40 -15.99 -2.78
C GLU A 113 -4.67 -15.10 -3.99
N GLU A 114 -5.67 -14.22 -3.93
CA GLU A 114 -5.98 -13.26 -5.00
C GLU A 114 -4.79 -12.31 -5.25
N LEU A 115 -4.17 -11.79 -4.19
CA LEU A 115 -3.00 -10.93 -4.32
C LEU A 115 -1.80 -11.67 -4.93
N MET A 116 -1.55 -12.91 -4.51
CA MET A 116 -0.47 -13.72 -5.05
C MET A 116 -0.70 -14.06 -6.51
N GLU A 117 -1.94 -14.34 -6.93
CA GLU A 117 -2.29 -14.55 -8.33
C GLU A 117 -1.99 -13.31 -9.17
N ALA A 118 -2.38 -12.12 -8.69
CA ALA A 118 -2.12 -10.86 -9.37
C ALA A 118 -0.62 -10.54 -9.54
N LEU A 119 0.24 -11.05 -8.65
CA LEU A 119 1.69 -10.83 -8.70
C LEU A 119 2.45 -11.85 -9.56
N LYS A 120 1.82 -12.94 -10.04
CA LYS A 120 2.48 -13.94 -10.90
C LYS A 120 2.82 -13.43 -12.30
N TYR A 121 2.25 -12.31 -12.73
CA TYR A 121 2.43 -11.74 -14.07
C TYR A 121 3.74 -10.97 -14.26
N THR A 122 4.85 -11.46 -13.70
CA THR A 122 6.20 -10.85 -13.78
C THR A 122 7.16 -11.64 -14.62
#